data_AF-A0A0Q6YBM1-F1
#
_entry.id   AF-A0A0Q6YBM1-F1
#
_cell.length_a   1.000
_cell.length_b   1.000
_cell.length_c   1.000
_cell.angle_alpha   90.00
_cell.angle_beta   90.00
_cell.angle_gamma   90.00
#
_symmetry.space_group_name_H-M   'P 1'
#
loop_
_entity.id
_entity.type
_entity.pdbx_description
1 polymer ?
#
loop_
_entity_poly.entity_id
_entity_poly.type
_entity_poly.pdbx_seq_one_letter_code
_entity_poly.pdbx_strand_id
1 'polypeptide(L)'
;MGARERVRKVYRPLWRAGIEVIPNAVPDGVMPYVVGYGAEDVVGGFSHPYDTPRLVDRLNADWYDLAVSAGLLDHRREFLVQLPQGTRSHQASLRHLHSDSHTAPAVWTRGRLLERWDIMGRAAASAFLGIHAGHPGFAMMALDGSVYVHASTGEIGVDVLAVRHPDRSENVLRHLERIAVHDSPYVNREFRERIAVWLAGRARCAVSPSVG
;
A
#
# COMPACT_ATOMS: atom_id res chain seq x y z
N MET A 1 -9.01 -8.49 -19.81
CA MET A 1 -8.79 -7.19 -20.47
C MET A 1 -7.33 -7.11 -20.91
N GLY A 2 -7.04 -6.67 -22.15
CA GLY A 2 -5.67 -6.66 -22.67
C GLY A 2 -4.76 -5.62 -22.00
N ALA A 3 -3.44 -5.81 -22.07
CA ALA A 3 -2.43 -4.95 -21.44
C ALA A 3 -2.61 -3.44 -21.75
N ARG A 4 -3.09 -3.10 -22.95
CA ARG A 4 -3.33 -1.72 -23.39
C ARG A 4 -4.32 -0.95 -22.52
N GLU A 5 -5.33 -1.62 -21.98
CA GLU A 5 -6.39 -0.95 -21.24
C GLU A 5 -6.01 -0.70 -19.77
N ARG A 6 -5.17 -1.56 -19.18
CA ARG A 6 -4.54 -1.34 -17.87
C ARG A 6 -3.58 -0.14 -17.91
N VAL A 7 -2.77 -0.04 -18.97
CA VAL A 7 -1.90 1.12 -19.22
C VAL A 7 -2.71 2.42 -19.28
N ARG A 8 -3.82 2.42 -20.03
CA ARG A 8 -4.66 3.62 -20.19
C ARG A 8 -5.38 4.01 -18.89
N LYS A 9 -5.99 3.05 -18.19
CA LYS A 9 -6.91 3.31 -17.08
C LYS A 9 -6.22 3.46 -15.72
N VAL A 10 -5.07 2.81 -15.51
CA VAL A 10 -4.38 2.78 -14.22
C VAL A 10 -3.01 3.48 -14.31
N TYR A 11 -2.18 3.14 -15.29
CA TYR A 11 -0.79 3.63 -15.30
C TYR A 11 -0.68 5.10 -15.70
N ARG A 12 -1.50 5.57 -16.65
CA ARG A 12 -1.49 7.00 -17.05
C ARG A 12 -1.85 7.96 -15.91
N PRO A 13 -2.92 7.72 -15.11
CA PRO A 13 -3.20 8.55 -13.94
C PRO A 13 -2.05 8.59 -12.93
N LEU A 14 -1.45 7.44 -12.62
CA LEU A 14 -0.31 7.35 -11.71
C LEU A 14 0.91 8.09 -12.25
N TRP A 15 1.22 7.94 -13.55
CA TRP A 15 2.31 8.64 -14.20
C TRP A 15 2.14 10.17 -14.16
N ARG A 16 0.91 10.66 -14.36
CA ARG A 16 0.60 12.11 -14.24
C ARG A 16 0.74 12.65 -12.82
N ALA A 17 0.70 11.76 -11.82
CA ALA A 17 0.95 12.06 -10.42
C ALA A 17 2.40 11.81 -10.00
N GLY A 18 3.27 11.42 -10.92
CA GLY A 18 4.69 11.19 -10.68
C GLY A 18 5.06 9.78 -10.26
N ILE A 19 4.21 8.78 -10.51
CA ILE A 19 4.54 7.36 -10.29
C ILE A 19 4.62 6.64 -11.63
N GLU A 20 5.80 6.21 -12.02
CA GLU A 20 6.00 5.26 -13.12
C GLU A 20 5.76 3.84 -12.62
N VAL A 21 4.80 3.13 -13.22
CA VAL A 21 4.54 1.71 -12.89
C VAL A 21 5.51 0.81 -13.63
N ILE A 22 6.20 -0.07 -12.89
CA ILE A 22 7.09 -1.10 -13.41
C ILE A 22 6.33 -2.44 -13.37
N PRO A 23 5.77 -2.92 -14.50
CA PRO A 23 4.93 -4.11 -14.51
C PRO A 23 5.74 -5.37 -14.20
N ASN A 24 5.10 -6.33 -13.53
CA ASN A 24 5.64 -7.68 -13.25
C ASN A 24 6.99 -7.69 -12.52
N ALA A 25 7.24 -6.68 -11.68
CA ALA A 25 8.53 -6.47 -11.02
C ALA A 25 8.42 -6.44 -9.48
N VAL A 26 7.39 -7.08 -8.92
CA VAL A 26 7.24 -7.27 -7.47
C VAL A 26 8.16 -8.40 -7.04
N PRO A 27 9.02 -8.21 -6.02
CA PRO A 27 9.88 -9.28 -5.51
C PRO A 27 9.09 -10.48 -4.97
N ASP A 28 9.65 -11.67 -5.10
CA ASP A 28 9.08 -12.88 -4.51
C ASP A 28 9.11 -12.81 -2.98
N GLY A 29 8.14 -13.46 -2.33
CA GLY A 29 8.09 -13.54 -0.86
C GLY A 29 7.64 -12.27 -0.14
N VAL A 30 7.33 -11.19 -0.87
CA VAL A 30 6.73 -9.98 -0.31
C VAL A 30 5.43 -10.32 0.42
N MET A 31 5.28 -9.77 1.62
CA MET A 31 4.08 -9.99 2.41
C MET A 31 2.85 -9.40 1.73
N PRO A 32 1.73 -10.14 1.65
CA PRO A 32 0.61 -9.73 0.83
C PRO A 32 -0.13 -8.52 1.42
N TYR A 33 -0.18 -8.42 2.75
CA TYR A 33 -0.90 -7.39 3.49
C TYR A 33 -0.20 -7.05 4.80
N VAL A 34 -0.33 -5.80 5.24
CA VAL A 34 0.14 -5.32 6.54
C VAL A 34 -1.06 -4.79 7.31
N VAL A 35 -1.48 -5.54 8.32
CA VAL A 35 -2.67 -5.24 9.13
C VAL A 35 -2.42 -5.71 10.56
N GLY A 36 -3.12 -5.09 11.51
CA GLY A 36 -3.04 -5.48 12.92
C GLY A 36 -1.73 -5.11 13.61
N TYR A 37 -0.92 -4.21 13.04
CA TYR A 37 0.24 -3.62 13.71
C TYR A 37 -0.20 -2.76 14.91
N GLY A 38 0.65 -2.71 15.93
CA GLY A 38 0.49 -1.90 17.12
C GLY A 38 1.32 -0.61 17.07
N ALA A 39 1.22 0.20 18.12
CA ALA A 39 1.98 1.46 18.24
C ALA A 39 3.49 1.21 18.34
N GLU A 40 3.90 0.07 18.89
CA GLU A 40 5.28 -0.39 18.98
C GLU A 40 5.93 -0.68 17.63
N ASP A 41 5.13 -0.96 16.60
CA ASP A 41 5.61 -1.24 15.24
C ASP A 41 5.79 0.06 14.43
N VAL A 42 5.20 1.18 14.91
CA VAL A 42 5.22 2.48 14.24
C VAL A 42 6.54 3.21 14.54
N VAL A 43 7.24 3.61 13.48
CA VAL A 43 8.53 4.31 13.56
C VAL A 43 8.48 5.78 13.15
N GLY A 44 7.31 6.24 12.73
CA GLY A 44 7.08 7.63 12.36
C GLY A 44 5.71 7.83 11.75
N GLY A 45 5.30 9.08 11.65
CA GLY A 45 4.03 9.45 11.08
C GLY A 45 3.70 10.92 11.31
N PHE A 46 2.64 11.38 10.68
CA PHE A 46 2.12 12.73 10.83
C PHE A 46 0.62 12.74 10.61
N SER A 47 -0.02 13.78 11.15
CA SER A 47 -1.45 14.01 11.00
C SER A 47 -1.70 15.49 10.69
N HIS A 48 -2.64 15.76 9.78
CA HIS A 48 -3.09 17.13 9.51
C HIS A 48 -4.61 17.21 9.50
N PRO A 49 -5.21 18.17 10.23
CA PRO A 49 -6.64 18.46 10.10
C PRO A 49 -6.95 19.10 8.73
N TYR A 50 -8.20 18.97 8.26
CA TYR A 50 -8.58 19.47 6.92
C TYR A 50 -8.52 20.99 6.75
N ASP A 51 -8.60 21.74 7.84
CA ASP A 51 -8.47 23.20 7.84
C ASP A 51 -7.01 23.69 7.72
N THR A 52 -6.05 22.76 7.66
CA THR A 52 -4.63 23.07 7.47
C THR A 52 -4.41 23.90 6.19
N PRO A 53 -3.84 25.11 6.30
CA PRO A 53 -3.54 25.92 5.13
C PRO A 53 -2.57 25.22 4.19
N ARG A 54 -2.92 25.16 2.90
CA ARG A 54 -2.15 24.46 1.86
C ARG A 54 -1.94 22.97 2.20
N LEU A 55 -2.99 22.31 2.70
CA LEU A 55 -2.99 20.91 3.12
C LEU A 55 -2.23 19.98 2.16
N VAL A 56 -2.52 20.01 0.86
CA VAL A 56 -1.87 19.13 -0.14
C VAL A 56 -0.36 19.34 -0.20
N ASP A 57 0.10 20.58 -0.14
CA ASP A 57 1.54 20.89 -0.18
C ASP A 57 2.24 20.35 1.07
N ARG A 58 1.62 20.53 2.25
CA ARG A 58 2.16 20.01 3.51
C ARG A 58 2.18 18.48 3.55
N LEU A 59 1.07 17.85 3.17
CA LEU A 59 0.98 16.39 3.11
C LEU A 59 2.04 15.81 2.15
N ASN A 60 2.28 16.44 1.00
CA ASN A 60 3.32 16.01 0.07
C ASN A 60 4.71 16.14 0.69
N ALA A 61 5.02 17.29 1.29
CA ALA A 61 6.31 17.52 1.94
C ALA A 61 6.58 16.49 3.06
N ASP A 62 5.64 16.36 3.99
CA ASP A 62 5.79 15.46 5.13
C ASP A 62 5.81 13.98 4.71
N TRP A 63 5.06 13.61 3.68
CA TRP A 63 5.14 12.26 3.10
C TRP A 63 6.52 11.97 2.53
N TYR A 64 7.11 12.92 1.79
CA TYR A 64 8.43 12.72 1.21
C TYR A 64 9.50 12.63 2.28
N ASP A 65 9.46 13.50 3.28
CA ASP A 65 10.38 13.48 4.41
C ASP A 65 10.28 12.16 5.16
N LEU A 66 9.05 11.70 5.48
CA LEU A 66 8.81 10.39 6.09
C LEU A 66 9.31 9.23 5.23
N ALA A 67 9.03 9.26 3.93
CA ALA A 67 9.40 8.22 2.98
C ALA A 67 10.93 8.07 2.88
N VAL A 68 11.66 9.19 2.89
CA VAL A 68 13.12 9.20 2.90
C VAL A 68 13.66 8.75 4.26
N SER A 69 13.18 9.34 5.36
CA SER A 69 13.74 9.08 6.70
C SER A 69 13.45 7.65 7.18
N ALA A 70 12.30 7.09 6.83
CA ALA A 70 11.94 5.73 7.22
C ALA A 70 12.63 4.68 6.35
N GLY A 71 13.01 5.01 5.11
CA GLY A 71 13.60 4.08 4.15
C GLY A 71 12.58 3.43 3.19
N LEU A 72 11.46 4.10 2.91
CA LEU A 72 10.50 3.63 1.90
C LEU A 72 11.11 3.67 0.48
N LEU A 73 11.87 4.72 0.18
CA LEU A 73 12.46 4.96 -1.13
C LEU A 73 13.90 4.45 -1.14
N ASP A 74 14.20 3.52 -2.07
CA ASP A 74 15.59 3.15 -2.35
C ASP A 74 16.32 4.25 -3.14
N HIS A 75 17.60 4.02 -3.46
CA HIS A 75 18.41 4.94 -4.29
C HIS A 75 17.82 5.21 -5.68
N ARG A 76 16.93 4.33 -6.18
CA ARG A 76 16.21 4.49 -7.46
C ARG A 76 14.83 5.11 -7.27
N ARG A 77 14.44 5.43 -6.03
CA ARG A 77 13.11 5.90 -5.62
C ARG A 77 12.01 4.90 -5.97
N GLU A 78 12.32 3.62 -5.87
CA GLU A 78 11.41 2.53 -6.19
C GLU A 78 10.81 1.92 -4.93
N PHE A 79 9.54 1.55 -5.01
CA PHE A 79 8.74 1.05 -3.91
C PHE A 79 7.58 0.21 -4.45
N LEU A 80 6.88 -0.48 -3.56
CA LEU A 80 5.62 -1.16 -3.86
C LEU A 80 4.46 -0.26 -3.46
N VAL A 81 3.43 -0.20 -4.31
CA VAL A 81 2.16 0.47 -4.04
C VAL A 81 1.02 -0.52 -4.23
N GLN A 82 0.09 -0.55 -3.28
CA GLN A 82 -1.11 -1.37 -3.39
C GLN A 82 -2.08 -0.69 -4.37
N LEU A 83 -2.40 -1.40 -5.45
CA LEU A 83 -3.38 -0.97 -6.44
C LEU A 83 -4.51 -2.00 -6.52
N PRO A 84 -5.76 -1.59 -6.84
CA PRO A 84 -6.86 -2.54 -7.03
C PRO A 84 -6.51 -3.62 -8.04
N GLN A 85 -6.76 -4.89 -7.70
CA GLN A 85 -6.59 -6.00 -8.63
C GLN A 85 -7.58 -5.93 -9.78
N GLY A 86 -7.07 -6.25 -10.96
CA GLY A 86 -7.82 -6.17 -12.20
C GLY A 86 -7.76 -4.78 -12.83
N THR A 87 -8.72 -4.51 -13.69
CA THR A 87 -8.67 -3.39 -14.64
C THR A 87 -9.86 -2.46 -14.44
N ARG A 88 -10.02 -1.98 -13.21
CA ARG A 88 -11.10 -1.07 -12.88
C ARG A 88 -10.79 0.32 -13.44
N SER A 89 -11.77 0.90 -14.13
CA SER A 89 -11.70 2.33 -14.47
C SER A 89 -11.77 3.14 -13.18
N HIS A 90 -11.27 4.37 -13.22
CA HIS A 90 -11.44 5.36 -12.15
C HIS A 90 -12.88 5.38 -11.59
N GLN A 91 -13.89 5.40 -12.47
CA GLN A 91 -15.30 5.37 -12.09
C GLN A 91 -15.76 4.05 -11.42
N ALA A 92 -15.15 2.92 -11.77
CA ALA A 92 -15.43 1.65 -11.10
C ALA A 92 -14.77 1.60 -9.71
N SER A 93 -13.57 2.16 -9.56
CA SER A 93 -12.91 2.30 -8.25
C SER A 93 -13.73 3.18 -7.31
N LEU A 94 -14.22 4.33 -7.78
CA LEU A 94 -15.09 5.23 -7.00
C LEU A 94 -16.38 4.53 -6.52
N ARG A 95 -17.05 3.77 -7.39
CA ARG A 95 -18.28 3.04 -7.01
C ARG A 95 -18.03 1.96 -5.96
N HIS A 96 -16.84 1.36 -5.95
CA HIS A 96 -16.48 0.35 -4.96
C HIS A 96 -16.09 0.94 -3.61
N LEU A 97 -15.53 2.16 -3.56
CA LEU A 97 -15.28 2.87 -2.30
C LEU A 97 -16.57 3.15 -1.53
N HIS A 98 -17.72 3.20 -2.20
CA HIS A 98 -19.04 3.41 -1.61
C HIS A 98 -19.88 2.13 -1.45
N SER A 99 -19.33 0.96 -1.76
CA SER A 99 -20.05 -0.32 -1.61
C SER A 99 -19.56 -1.07 -0.38
N ASP A 100 -20.48 -1.60 0.44
CA ASP A 100 -20.21 -2.50 1.58
C ASP A 100 -19.50 -3.82 1.19
N SER A 101 -19.20 -4.01 -0.09
CA SER A 101 -18.44 -5.13 -0.61
C SER A 101 -16.95 -4.90 -0.38
N HIS A 102 -16.42 -5.52 0.67
CA HIS A 102 -14.99 -5.63 0.90
C HIS A 102 -14.28 -6.22 -0.33
N THR A 103 -13.50 -5.37 -0.99
CA THR A 103 -12.28 -5.67 -1.75
C THR A 103 -12.43 -6.49 -3.03
N ALA A 104 -12.21 -5.85 -4.20
CA ALA A 104 -11.22 -6.48 -5.07
C ALA A 104 -9.90 -6.46 -4.29
N PRO A 105 -9.16 -7.56 -4.23
CA PRO A 105 -7.91 -7.57 -3.51
C PRO A 105 -7.02 -6.46 -4.06
N ALA A 106 -6.37 -5.66 -3.21
CA ALA A 106 -5.27 -4.84 -3.69
C ALA A 106 -4.07 -5.77 -3.95
N VAL A 107 -3.29 -5.48 -4.99
CA VAL A 107 -2.05 -6.19 -5.30
C VAL A 107 -0.91 -5.20 -5.23
N TRP A 108 0.22 -5.64 -4.67
CA TRP A 108 1.46 -4.89 -4.79
C TRP A 108 1.81 -4.69 -6.26
N THR A 109 2.19 -3.47 -6.59
CA THR A 109 2.70 -3.09 -7.89
C THR A 109 3.95 -2.25 -7.67
N ARG A 110 5.04 -2.58 -8.35
CA ARG A 110 6.26 -1.77 -8.25
C ARG A 110 6.07 -0.44 -8.96
N GLY A 111 6.42 0.63 -8.28
CA GLY A 111 6.42 2.00 -8.80
C GLY A 111 7.80 2.63 -8.64
N ARG A 112 8.06 3.65 -9.45
CA ARG A 112 9.21 4.57 -9.30
C ARG A 112 8.67 5.99 -9.16
N LEU A 113 9.13 6.69 -8.14
CA LEU A 113 8.82 8.11 -7.97
C LEU A 113 9.65 8.94 -8.97
N LEU A 114 8.95 9.72 -9.80
CA LEU A 114 9.55 10.63 -10.77
C LEU A 114 10.03 11.92 -10.09
N GLU A 115 10.84 12.72 -10.78
CA GLU A 115 11.29 14.03 -10.25
C GLU A 115 10.14 14.99 -9.97
N ARG A 116 9.12 14.96 -10.82
CA ARG A 116 7.87 15.72 -10.64
C ARG A 116 6.79 14.76 -10.15
N TRP A 117 6.32 14.98 -8.94
CA TRP A 117 5.34 14.13 -8.28
C TRP A 117 4.35 14.95 -7.46
N ASP A 118 3.19 14.35 -7.22
CA ASP A 118 2.11 14.90 -6.40
C ASP A 118 1.25 13.73 -5.88
N ILE A 119 1.69 13.14 -4.78
CA ILE A 119 1.09 11.95 -4.19
C ILE A 119 -0.23 12.30 -3.50
N MET A 120 -0.22 13.36 -2.72
CA MET A 120 -1.33 13.77 -1.87
C MET A 120 -2.38 14.61 -2.61
N GLY A 121 -2.05 15.11 -3.80
CA GLY A 121 -2.98 15.79 -4.70
C GLY A 121 -3.43 14.86 -5.83
N ARG A 122 -2.71 14.87 -6.97
CA ARG A 122 -3.08 14.13 -8.18
C ARG A 122 -3.22 12.62 -7.99
N ALA A 123 -2.34 12.00 -7.21
CA ALA A 123 -2.42 10.54 -6.99
C ALA A 123 -3.60 10.20 -6.08
N ALA A 124 -3.80 10.95 -4.99
CA ALA A 124 -4.99 10.83 -4.14
C ALA A 124 -6.29 11.07 -4.94
N ALA A 125 -6.28 12.00 -5.90
CA ALA A 125 -7.42 12.24 -6.79
C ALA A 125 -7.62 11.18 -7.89
N SER A 126 -6.76 10.16 -7.98
CA SER A 126 -6.83 9.18 -9.07
C SER A 126 -7.84 8.05 -8.82
N ALA A 127 -8.56 8.03 -7.70
CA ALA A 127 -9.39 6.92 -7.20
C ALA A 127 -8.61 5.60 -6.94
N PHE A 128 -7.28 5.63 -7.03
CA PHE A 128 -6.43 4.47 -6.74
C PHE A 128 -5.68 4.66 -5.43
N LEU A 129 -5.22 5.89 -5.15
CA LEU A 129 -4.51 6.24 -3.92
C LEU A 129 -5.32 7.20 -3.03
N GLY A 130 -6.63 7.30 -3.22
CA GLY A 130 -7.47 8.21 -2.45
C GLY A 130 -8.80 8.48 -3.13
N ILE A 131 -9.57 9.39 -2.53
CA ILE A 131 -10.89 9.80 -3.02
C ILE A 131 -10.77 11.10 -3.82
N HIS A 132 -10.03 12.06 -3.29
CA HIS A 132 -9.73 13.34 -3.92
C HIS A 132 -8.43 13.94 -3.38
N ALA A 133 -7.99 15.07 -3.94
CA ALA A 133 -6.81 15.78 -3.45
C ALA A 133 -6.96 16.11 -1.95
N GLY A 134 -5.91 15.82 -1.18
CA GLY A 134 -5.87 15.95 0.27
C GLY A 134 -6.61 14.85 1.04
N HIS A 135 -7.16 13.83 0.36
CA HIS A 135 -7.88 12.71 0.99
C HIS A 135 -7.29 11.38 0.49
N PRO A 136 -6.06 11.05 0.93
CA PRO A 136 -5.37 9.84 0.51
C PRO A 136 -5.95 8.58 1.16
N GLY A 137 -5.82 7.48 0.44
CA GLY A 137 -6.17 6.15 0.89
C GLY A 137 -5.28 5.17 0.16
N PHE A 138 -4.10 4.91 0.72
CA PHE A 138 -3.12 4.05 0.07
C PHE A 138 -2.20 3.35 1.05
N ALA A 139 -1.59 2.28 0.55
CA ALA A 139 -0.55 1.51 1.20
C ALA A 139 0.66 1.41 0.27
N MET A 140 1.84 1.66 0.83
CA MET A 140 3.14 1.55 0.16
C MET A 140 4.10 0.73 0.99
N MET A 141 5.09 0.10 0.36
CA MET A 141 6.10 -0.71 1.04
C MET A 141 7.45 -0.59 0.35
N ALA A 142 8.53 -0.60 1.12
CA ALA A 142 9.89 -0.70 0.58
C ALA A 142 10.05 -2.02 -0.20
N LEU A 143 10.91 -2.05 -1.22
CA LEU A 143 11.09 -3.25 -2.05
C LEU A 143 11.60 -4.47 -1.26
N ASP A 144 12.34 -4.24 -0.19
CA ASP A 144 12.84 -5.27 0.72
C ASP A 144 11.86 -5.63 1.85
N GLY A 145 10.67 -5.02 1.87
CA GLY A 145 9.65 -5.22 2.89
C GLY A 145 9.98 -4.59 4.25
N SER A 146 11.07 -3.83 4.37
CA SER A 146 11.54 -3.29 5.65
C SER A 146 10.66 -2.18 6.23
N VAL A 147 9.90 -1.48 5.37
CA VAL A 147 9.04 -0.36 5.77
C VAL A 147 7.71 -0.46 5.04
N TYR A 148 6.63 -0.25 5.78
CA TYR A 148 5.29 -0.08 5.26
C TYR A 148 4.79 1.33 5.60
N VAL A 149 4.23 2.05 4.63
CA VAL A 149 3.62 3.36 4.83
C VAL A 149 2.15 3.28 4.47
N HIS A 150 1.30 3.70 5.40
CA HIS A 150 -0.15 3.75 5.21
C HIS A 150 -0.65 5.18 5.37
N ALA A 151 -1.42 5.64 4.40
CA ALA A 151 -2.13 6.91 4.46
C ALA A 151 -3.63 6.65 4.52
N SER A 152 -4.28 7.21 5.54
CA SER A 152 -5.72 7.11 5.76
C SER A 152 -6.36 8.49 5.89
N THR A 153 -7.58 8.58 5.37
CA THR A 153 -8.48 9.73 5.49
C THR A 153 -9.50 9.41 6.58
N GLY A 154 -9.56 10.23 7.62
CA GLY A 154 -10.53 10.16 8.71
C GLY A 154 -11.57 11.27 8.62
N GLU A 155 -12.41 11.39 9.65
CA GLU A 155 -13.48 12.41 9.68
C GLU A 155 -12.94 13.84 9.81
N ILE A 156 -11.83 14.02 10.51
CA ILE A 156 -11.29 15.35 10.86
C ILE A 156 -10.00 15.69 10.12
N GLY A 157 -9.38 14.73 9.42
CA GLY A 157 -8.10 14.94 8.77
C GLY A 157 -7.49 13.69 8.15
N VAL A 158 -6.20 13.79 7.88
CA VAL A 158 -5.39 12.74 7.27
C VAL A 158 -4.35 12.26 8.26
N ASP A 159 -4.16 10.95 8.33
CA ASP A 159 -3.12 10.29 9.13
C ASP A 159 -2.21 9.48 8.20
N VAL A 160 -0.90 9.63 8.38
CA VAL A 160 0.10 8.83 7.66
C VAL A 160 1.05 8.20 8.68
N LEU A 161 1.22 6.89 8.59
CA LEU A 161 2.04 6.11 9.51
C LEU A 161 3.06 5.26 8.75
N ALA A 162 4.27 5.16 9.30
CA ALA A 162 5.31 4.26 8.85
C ALA A 162 5.52 3.14 9.89
N VAL A 163 5.50 1.90 9.43
CA VAL A 163 5.68 0.68 10.22
C VAL A 163 6.97 0.00 9.79
N ARG A 164 7.83 -0.37 10.74
CA ARG A 164 9.11 -1.02 10.44
C ARG A 164 9.02 -2.54 10.59
N HIS A 165 9.65 -3.25 9.66
CA HIS A 165 9.70 -4.70 9.57
C HIS A 165 8.36 -5.37 9.91
N PRO A 166 7.27 -5.02 9.20
CA PRO A 166 5.95 -5.59 9.46
C PRO A 166 5.92 -7.12 9.34
N ASP A 167 6.84 -7.70 8.58
CA ASP A 167 7.00 -9.15 8.43
C ASP A 167 7.62 -9.83 9.67
N ARG A 168 8.16 -9.06 10.61
CA ARG A 168 8.73 -9.52 11.89
C ARG A 168 7.88 -9.13 13.10
N SER A 169 6.87 -8.28 12.91
CA SER A 169 5.96 -7.86 13.97
C SER A 169 5.11 -9.04 14.45
N GLU A 170 5.19 -9.37 15.74
CA GLU A 170 4.35 -10.40 16.34
C GLU A 170 2.86 -10.08 16.21
N ASN A 171 2.49 -8.80 16.31
CA ASN A 171 1.10 -8.37 16.18
C ASN A 171 0.57 -8.63 14.77
N VAL A 172 1.34 -8.22 13.76
CA VAL A 172 0.98 -8.44 12.36
C VAL A 172 0.90 -9.94 12.08
N LEU A 173 1.90 -10.72 12.47
CA LEU A 173 1.92 -12.17 12.23
C LEU A 173 0.73 -12.88 12.91
N ARG A 174 0.49 -12.61 14.19
CA ARG A 174 -0.65 -13.17 14.94
C ARG A 174 -1.99 -12.78 14.32
N HIS A 175 -2.10 -11.56 13.80
CA HIS A 175 -3.31 -11.09 13.14
C HIS A 175 -3.52 -11.82 11.79
N LEU A 176 -2.47 -11.98 10.99
CA LEU A 176 -2.52 -12.71 9.72
C LEU A 176 -2.81 -14.20 9.92
N GLU A 177 -2.23 -14.84 10.93
CA GLU A 177 -2.52 -16.23 11.31
C GLU A 177 -3.99 -16.41 11.69
N ARG A 178 -4.55 -15.49 12.47
CA ARG A 178 -5.97 -15.50 12.83
C ARG A 178 -6.87 -15.43 11.58
N ILE A 179 -6.53 -14.56 10.62
CA ILE A 179 -7.26 -14.45 9.35
C ILE A 179 -7.14 -15.75 8.54
N ALA A 180 -5.95 -16.35 8.49
CA ALA A 180 -5.71 -17.57 7.71
C ALA A 180 -6.52 -18.77 8.22
N VAL A 181 -6.70 -18.87 9.54
CA VAL A 181 -7.39 -19.99 10.19
C VAL A 181 -8.89 -19.75 10.35
N HIS A 182 -9.33 -18.50 10.51
CA HIS A 182 -10.74 -18.21 10.79
C HIS A 182 -11.57 -18.08 9.50
N ASP A 183 -12.57 -18.95 9.34
CA ASP A 183 -13.53 -18.88 8.24
C ASP A 183 -14.63 -17.86 8.58
N SER A 184 -14.34 -16.59 8.28
CA SER A 184 -15.31 -15.50 8.42
C SER A 184 -15.96 -15.19 7.07
N PRO A 185 -17.31 -15.12 6.98
CA PRO A 185 -17.99 -14.74 5.75
C PRO A 185 -17.70 -13.28 5.34
N TYR A 186 -17.10 -12.49 6.23
CA TYR A 186 -16.73 -11.10 5.99
C TYR A 186 -15.30 -10.95 5.43
N VAL A 187 -14.52 -12.04 5.36
CA VAL A 187 -13.16 -12.03 4.82
C VAL A 187 -13.17 -12.58 3.41
N ASN A 188 -12.64 -11.82 2.46
CA ASN A 188 -12.53 -12.27 1.07
C ASN A 188 -11.67 -13.54 0.97
N ARG A 189 -12.16 -14.57 0.25
CA ARG A 189 -11.46 -15.86 0.08
C ARG A 189 -10.05 -15.70 -0.50
N GLU A 190 -9.88 -14.86 -1.50
CA GLU A 190 -8.57 -14.61 -2.15
C GLU A 190 -7.60 -13.91 -1.19
N PHE A 191 -8.10 -13.00 -0.35
CA PHE A 191 -7.31 -12.34 0.69
C PHE A 191 -6.75 -13.38 1.67
N ARG A 192 -7.60 -14.30 2.16
CA ARG A 192 -7.18 -15.39 3.03
C ARG A 192 -6.19 -16.34 2.37
N GLU A 193 -6.45 -16.77 1.13
CA GLU A 193 -5.57 -17.68 0.39
C GLU A 193 -4.15 -17.12 0.23
N ARG A 194 -4.02 -15.83 -0.12
CA ARG A 194 -2.72 -15.17 -0.27
C ARG A 194 -1.94 -15.09 1.05
N ILE A 195 -2.64 -14.83 2.16
CA ILE A 195 -2.04 -14.84 3.50
C ILE A 195 -1.55 -16.25 3.85
N ALA A 196 -2.38 -17.28 3.66
CA ALA A 196 -2.02 -18.66 3.96
C ALA A 196 -0.81 -19.14 3.14
N VAL A 197 -0.77 -18.84 1.83
CA VAL A 197 0.37 -19.19 0.96
C VAL A 197 1.65 -18.49 1.43
N TRP A 198 1.58 -17.21 1.79
CA TRP A 198 2.73 -16.47 2.27
C TRP A 198 3.26 -17.00 3.62
N LEU A 199 2.37 -17.27 4.58
CA LEU A 199 2.73 -17.86 5.88
C LEU A 199 3.41 -19.24 5.70
N ALA A 200 2.87 -20.09 4.83
CA ALA A 200 3.47 -21.39 4.50
C ALA A 200 4.84 -21.25 3.77
N GLY A 201 4.99 -20.23 2.92
CA GLY A 201 6.27 -19.87 2.30
C GLY A 201 7.33 -19.51 3.34
N ARG A 202 6.97 -18.67 4.32
CA ARG A 202 7.88 -18.28 5.41
C ARG A 202 8.34 -19.44 6.27
N ALA A 203 7.43 -20.31 6.68
CA ALA A 203 7.79 -21.47 7.50
C ALA A 203 8.83 -22.36 6.81
N ARG A 204 8.72 -22.54 5.48
CA ARG A 204 9.68 -23.34 4.69
C ARG A 204 11.08 -22.70 4.61
N CYS A 205 11.16 -21.37 4.51
CA CYS A 205 12.44 -20.65 4.55
C CYS A 205 13.09 -20.71 5.95
N ALA A 206 12.29 -20.70 7.02
CA ALA A 206 12.79 -20.82 8.39
C ALA A 206 13.32 -22.22 8.73
N VAL A 207 12.82 -23.26 8.04
CA VAL A 207 13.19 -24.69 8.25
C VAL A 207 14.34 -25.14 7.32
N SER A 208 15.07 -24.22 6.69
CA SER A 208 16.29 -24.55 5.95
C SER A 208 17.55 -24.21 6.76
N PRO A 209 18.11 -25.14 7.57
CA PRO A 209 19.46 -25.01 8.09
C PRO A 209 20.48 -25.53 7.06
N SER A 210 21.52 -24.72 6.85
CA SER A 210 22.89 -25.07 6.44
C SER A 210 23.10 -26.46 5.79
N VAL A 211 23.35 -26.47 4.48
CA VAL A 211 24.22 -27.50 3.89
C VAL A 211 25.63 -26.92 3.92
N GLY A 212 26.52 -27.59 4.65
CA GLY A 212 27.90 -27.20 4.91
C GLY A 212 28.84 -27.30 3.71
#